data_AF-A0A2B8A0Y2-F1
#
_entry.id   AF-A0A2B8A0Y2-F1
#
_cell.length_a   1.000
_cell.length_b   1.000
_cell.length_c   1.000
_cell.angle_alpha   90.00
_cell.angle_beta   90.00
_cell.angle_gamma   90.00
#
_symmetry.space_group_name_H-M   'P 1'
#
loop_
_entity.id
_entity.type
_entity.pdbx_description
1 polymer ?
#
loop_
_entity_poly.entity_id
_entity_poly.type
_entity_poly.pdbx_seq_one_letter_code
_entity_poly.pdbx_strand_id
1 'polypeptide(L)'
;MQTSVYEVSPAAKLWAFVELLKARLSALVAFSCAFGYLLATEGQVQWLPFFMLIAGGFLLSGASVTVNQIMEVQYDKMMERTMNRPLPTGRVSSKEAMVFAGICLLSSLAILWLFTNPLTVCLSFLSVLLYTMVYTPMKRVGAIAVFVGAIPGALPPLLGWTA
;
A
#
# COMPACT_ATOMS: atom_id res chain seq x y z
N MET A 1 -28.15 -17.15 -1.91
CA MET A 1 -27.09 -17.71 -1.04
C MET A 1 -26.87 -16.74 0.11
N GLN A 2 -27.27 -17.12 1.31
CA GLN A 2 -27.09 -16.33 2.53
C GLN A 2 -25.59 -16.18 2.81
N THR A 3 -25.04 -14.98 2.68
CA THR A 3 -23.75 -14.65 3.28
C THR A 3 -23.96 -14.56 4.78
N SER A 4 -23.70 -15.66 5.49
CA SER A 4 -23.41 -15.61 6.91
C SER A 4 -22.21 -14.66 7.06
N VAL A 5 -22.50 -13.41 7.42
CA VAL A 5 -21.49 -12.55 8.00
C VAL A 5 -21.18 -13.23 9.32
N TYR A 6 -20.13 -14.03 9.36
CA TYR A 6 -19.59 -14.51 10.62
C TYR A 6 -19.55 -13.29 11.55
N GLU A 7 -20.11 -13.39 12.75
CA GLU A 7 -19.91 -12.36 13.77
C GLU A 7 -18.43 -12.42 14.17
N VAL A 8 -17.60 -11.77 13.36
CA VAL A 8 -16.18 -11.64 13.64
C VAL A 8 -16.09 -10.69 14.82
N SER A 9 -15.51 -11.18 15.93
CA SER A 9 -15.20 -10.35 17.08
C SER A 9 -14.54 -9.04 16.64
N PRO A 10 -14.87 -7.88 17.26
CA PRO A 10 -14.27 -6.59 16.89
C PRO A 10 -12.74 -6.62 16.84
N ALA A 11 -12.10 -7.34 17.76
CA ALA A 11 -10.65 -7.53 17.77
C ALA A 11 -10.15 -8.30 16.54
N ALA A 12 -10.81 -9.40 16.19
CA ALA A 12 -10.47 -10.18 15.00
C ALA A 12 -10.70 -9.39 13.70
N LYS A 13 -11.70 -8.51 13.67
CA LYS A 13 -11.97 -7.62 12.54
C LYS A 13 -10.89 -6.54 12.40
N LEU A 14 -10.43 -5.96 13.51
CA LEU A 14 -9.31 -5.03 13.50
C LEU A 14 -8.03 -5.68 12.96
N TRP A 15 -7.71 -6.89 13.43
CA TRP A 15 -6.59 -7.66 12.91
C TRP A 15 -6.72 -7.97 11.42
N ALA A 16 -7.93 -8.24 10.94
CA ALA A 16 -8.19 -8.44 9.52
C ALA A 16 -7.87 -7.18 8.68
N PHE A 17 -8.12 -5.97 9.20
CA PHE A 17 -7.67 -4.73 8.53
C PHE A 17 -6.16 -4.57 8.55
N VAL A 18 -5.48 -4.92 9.65
CA VAL A 18 -4.01 -4.91 9.71
C VAL A 18 -3.39 -5.91 8.72
N GLU A 19 -4.01 -7.08 8.54
CA GLU A 19 -3.61 -8.06 7.53
C GLU A 19 -3.68 -7.50 6.10
N LEU A 20 -4.66 -6.63 5.80
CA LEU A 20 -4.80 -6.00 4.48
C LEU A 20 -3.62 -5.09 4.14
N LEU A 21 -3.02 -4.43 5.13
CA LEU A 21 -1.83 -3.60 4.92
C LEU A 21 -0.61 -4.41 4.51
N LYS A 22 -0.59 -5.74 4.70
CA LYS A 22 0.61 -6.58 4.49
C LYS A 22 1.84 -5.94 5.16
N ALA A 23 1.78 -5.75 6.47
CA ALA A 23 2.76 -5.00 7.26
C ALA A 23 4.24 -5.27 6.89
N ARG A 24 4.64 -6.53 6.69
CA ARG A 24 6.01 -6.86 6.26
C ARG A 24 6.38 -6.26 4.91
N LEU A 25 5.49 -6.34 3.91
CA LEU A 25 5.72 -5.77 2.58
C LEU A 25 5.76 -4.25 2.64
N SER A 26 4.81 -3.63 3.33
CA SER A 26 4.77 -2.17 3.46
C SER A 26 5.93 -1.61 4.28
N ALA A 27 6.42 -2.35 5.28
CA ALA A 27 7.64 -1.99 6.00
C ALA A 27 8.88 -2.02 5.09
N LEU A 28 9.00 -2.99 4.18
CA LEU A 28 10.10 -3.00 3.21
C LEU A 28 10.03 -1.81 2.24
N VAL A 29 8.83 -1.42 1.82
CA VAL A 29 8.63 -0.22 0.99
C VAL A 29 9.03 1.04 1.76
N ALA A 30 8.56 1.19 2.99
CA ALA A 30 8.91 2.32 3.85
C ALA A 30 10.42 2.37 4.16
N PHE A 31 11.06 1.21 4.32
CA PHE A 31 12.52 1.11 4.47
C PHE A 31 13.25 1.60 3.21
N SER A 32 12.77 1.28 2.01
CA SER A 32 13.33 1.83 0.78
C SER A 32 13.20 3.35 0.71
N CYS A 33 12.06 3.93 1.16
CA CYS A 33 11.92 5.38 1.30
C CYS A 33 12.95 5.95 2.29
N ALA A 34 13.11 5.34 3.46
CA ALA A 34 14.09 5.76 4.45
C ALA A 34 15.51 5.78 3.86
N PHE A 35 15.87 4.74 3.11
CA PHE A 35 17.17 4.65 2.46
C PHE A 35 17.38 5.77 1.44
N GLY A 36 16.38 6.07 0.59
CA GLY A 36 16.43 7.18 -0.36
C GLY A 36 16.64 8.53 0.31
N TYR A 37 15.95 8.79 1.42
CA TYR A 37 16.06 10.03 2.18
C TYR A 37 17.47 10.23 2.76
N LEU A 38 18.02 9.17 3.38
CA LEU A 38 19.36 9.23 3.95
C LEU A 38 20.44 9.44 2.89
N LEU A 39 20.25 8.89 1.68
CA LEU A 39 21.18 9.12 0.56
C LEU A 39 21.13 10.54 0.00
N ALA A 40 19.95 11.18 0.00
CA ALA A 40 19.78 12.55 -0.47
C ALA A 40 20.19 13.61 0.57
N THR A 41 20.27 13.22 1.84
CA THR A 41 20.57 14.16 2.93
C THR A 41 22.03 14.60 2.88
N GLU A 42 22.25 15.88 2.56
CA GLU A 42 23.54 16.54 2.72
C GLU A 42 23.61 17.19 4.11
N GLY A 43 24.32 16.57 5.06
CA GLY A 43 24.53 17.12 6.40
C GLY A 43 23.68 16.46 7.49
N GLN A 44 22.97 17.25 8.29
CA GLN A 44 22.21 16.72 9.43
C GLN A 44 20.83 16.21 9.00
N VAL A 45 20.51 14.98 9.38
CA VAL A 45 19.20 14.36 9.16
C VAL A 45 18.12 15.10 9.95
N GLN A 46 17.08 15.56 9.25
CA GLN A 46 15.87 16.04 9.91
C GLN A 46 14.99 14.84 10.31
N TRP A 47 15.10 14.45 11.58
CA TRP A 47 14.45 13.23 12.08
C TRP A 47 12.93 13.22 11.98
N LEU A 48 12.27 14.37 12.15
CA LEU A 48 10.81 14.44 12.08
C LEU A 48 10.30 14.15 10.65
N PRO A 49 10.74 14.85 9.58
CA PRO A 49 10.45 14.47 8.19
C PRO A 49 10.80 13.02 7.87
N PHE A 50 11.96 12.52 8.36
CA PHE A 50 12.38 11.15 8.15
C PHE A 50 11.37 10.12 8.68
N PHE A 51 10.93 10.24 9.94
CA PHE A 51 9.95 9.32 10.50
C PHE A 51 8.55 9.49 9.88
N MET A 52 8.18 10.72 9.50
CA MET A 52 6.90 10.98 8.83
C MET A 52 6.87 10.42 7.41
N LEU A 53 7.99 10.45 6.68
CA LEU A 53 8.17 9.79 5.40
C LEU A 53 8.00 8.27 5.53
N ILE A 54 8.59 7.65 6.56
CA ILE A 54 8.45 6.21 6.81
C ILE A 54 6.99 5.84 7.09
N ALA A 55 6.33 6.59 7.98
CA ALA A 55 4.92 6.37 8.30
C ALA A 55 4.02 6.59 7.07
N GLY A 56 4.26 7.67 6.31
CA GLY A 56 3.56 8.00 5.08
C GLY A 56 3.74 6.94 4.00
N GLY A 57 4.98 6.48 3.78
CA GLY A 57 5.31 5.42 2.81
C GLY A 57 4.71 4.06 3.17
N PHE A 58 4.68 3.72 4.47
CA PHE A 58 4.03 2.51 4.96
C PHE A 58 2.52 2.52 4.66
N LEU A 59 1.83 3.62 4.99
CA LEU A 59 0.40 3.77 4.72
C LEU A 59 0.08 3.82 3.22
N LEU A 60 0.93 4.48 2.43
CA LEU A 60 0.81 4.53 0.96
C LEU A 60 0.85 3.13 0.37
N SER A 61 1.86 2.34 0.75
CA SER A 61 2.01 0.96 0.34
C SER A 61 0.83 0.10 0.78
N GLY A 62 0.41 0.23 2.05
CA GLY A 62 -0.72 -0.50 2.60
C GLY A 62 -2.03 -0.22 1.86
N ALA A 63 -2.27 1.04 1.46
CA ALA A 63 -3.41 1.41 0.63
C ALA A 63 -3.35 0.74 -0.75
N SER A 64 -2.22 0.83 -1.46
CA SER A 64 -2.02 0.19 -2.77
C SER A 64 -2.21 -1.33 -2.72
N VAL A 65 -1.68 -1.98 -1.70
CA VAL A 65 -1.79 -3.43 -1.51
C VAL A 65 -3.21 -3.84 -1.15
N THR A 66 -3.93 -3.02 -0.38
CA THR A 66 -5.34 -3.25 -0.08
C THR A 66 -6.18 -3.15 -1.35
N VAL A 67 -6.00 -2.11 -2.17
CA VAL A 67 -6.71 -1.96 -3.46
C VAL A 67 -6.40 -3.14 -4.40
N ASN A 68 -5.14 -3.56 -4.49
CA ASN A 68 -4.77 -4.74 -5.27
C ASN A 68 -5.53 -6.00 -4.79
N GLN A 69 -5.62 -6.23 -3.47
CA GLN A 69 -6.39 -7.36 -2.93
C GLN A 69 -7.88 -7.25 -3.23
N ILE A 70 -8.47 -6.05 -3.26
CA ILE A 70 -9.87 -5.84 -3.67
C ILE A 70 -10.07 -6.23 -5.15
N MET A 71 -9.11 -5.90 -6.01
CA MET A 71 -9.19 -6.25 -7.44
C MET A 71 -9.00 -7.74 -7.68
N GLU A 72 -8.25 -8.43 -6.82
CA GLU A 72 -7.87 -9.84 -6.97
C GLU A 72 -8.80 -10.83 -6.23
N VAL A 73 -9.87 -10.38 -5.53
CA VAL A 73 -10.69 -11.23 -4.65
C VAL A 73 -11.12 -12.57 -5.24
N GLN A 74 -11.64 -12.59 -6.48
CA GLN A 74 -12.12 -13.84 -7.09
C GLN A 74 -10.97 -14.81 -7.42
N TYR A 75 -9.81 -14.28 -7.78
CA TYR A 75 -8.62 -15.09 -8.06
C TYR A 75 -7.99 -15.60 -6.78
N ASP A 76 -7.93 -14.75 -5.75
CA ASP A 76 -7.37 -15.12 -4.45
C ASP A 76 -8.15 -16.29 -3.82
N LYS A 77 -9.46 -16.41 -4.06
CA LYS A 77 -10.27 -17.57 -3.63
C LYS A 77 -9.82 -18.91 -4.23
N MET A 78 -9.18 -18.88 -5.40
CA MET A 78 -8.76 -20.08 -6.14
C MET A 78 -7.30 -20.47 -5.86
N MET A 79 -6.59 -19.73 -5.01
CA MET A 79 -5.16 -19.92 -4.75
C MET A 79 -4.89 -20.34 -3.30
N GLU A 80 -4.22 -21.48 -3.08
CA GLU A 80 -3.88 -21.98 -1.73
C GLU A 80 -3.20 -20.92 -0.85
N ARG A 81 -2.28 -20.16 -1.45
CA ARG A 81 -1.52 -19.12 -0.75
C ARG A 81 -2.37 -17.92 -0.32
N THR A 82 -3.48 -17.63 -0.99
CA THR A 82 -4.21 -16.35 -0.81
C THR A 82 -5.70 -16.52 -0.49
N MET A 83 -6.24 -17.73 -0.56
CA MET A 83 -7.64 -18.05 -0.24
C MET A 83 -8.03 -17.74 1.20
N ASN A 84 -7.07 -17.70 2.13
CA ASN A 84 -7.28 -17.39 3.54
C ASN A 84 -7.18 -15.89 3.89
N ARG A 85 -6.94 -15.02 2.90
CA ARG A 85 -6.89 -13.56 3.12
C ARG A 85 -8.25 -13.02 3.61
N PRO A 86 -8.26 -11.84 4.29
CA PRO A 86 -9.49 -11.26 4.82
C PRO A 86 -10.64 -11.08 3.83
N LEU A 87 -10.34 -10.67 2.60
CA LEU A 87 -11.33 -10.40 1.55
C LEU A 87 -11.95 -11.68 0.94
N PRO A 88 -11.16 -12.68 0.48
CA PRO A 88 -11.69 -13.97 0.03
C PRO A 88 -12.54 -14.71 1.07
N THR A 89 -12.14 -14.64 2.35
CA THR A 89 -12.82 -15.29 3.47
C THR A 89 -14.05 -14.53 3.98
N GLY A 90 -14.29 -13.30 3.51
CA GLY A 90 -15.40 -12.46 3.94
C GLY A 90 -15.27 -11.88 5.35
N ARG A 91 -14.09 -11.99 6.00
CA ARG A 91 -13.80 -11.33 7.29
C ARG A 91 -13.87 -9.81 7.20
N VAL A 92 -13.60 -9.27 6.01
CA VAL A 92 -13.77 -7.87 5.64
C VAL A 92 -14.44 -7.81 4.27
N SER A 93 -15.47 -6.98 4.11
CA SER A 93 -16.13 -6.77 2.82
C SER A 93 -15.31 -5.87 1.89
N SER A 94 -15.48 -6.00 0.57
CA SER A 94 -14.80 -5.13 -0.39
C SER A 94 -15.11 -3.64 -0.20
N LYS A 95 -16.31 -3.30 0.29
CA LYS A 95 -16.70 -1.92 0.61
C LYS A 95 -15.91 -1.38 1.80
N GLU A 96 -15.83 -2.14 2.89
CA GLU A 96 -15.04 -1.77 4.07
C GLU A 96 -13.54 -1.65 3.73
N ALA A 97 -13.01 -2.58 2.96
CA ALA A 97 -11.62 -2.53 2.50
C ALA A 97 -11.35 -1.30 1.61
N MET A 98 -12.31 -0.90 0.77
CA MET A 98 -12.17 0.30 -0.07
C MET A 98 -12.13 1.58 0.79
N VAL A 99 -13.02 1.69 1.78
CA VAL A 99 -13.02 2.82 2.72
C VAL A 99 -11.70 2.85 3.50
N PHE A 100 -11.26 1.70 4.00
CA PHE A 100 -9.99 1.58 4.73
C PHE A 100 -8.79 2.00 3.87
N ALA A 101 -8.71 1.52 2.62
CA ALA A 101 -7.68 1.92 1.68
C ALA A 101 -7.70 3.43 1.41
N GLY A 102 -8.89 4.01 1.25
CA GLY A 102 -9.06 5.45 1.08
C GLY A 102 -8.56 6.26 2.29
N ILE A 103 -8.89 5.82 3.51
CA ILE A 103 -8.37 6.43 4.75
C ILE A 103 -6.85 6.34 4.80
N CYS A 104 -6.25 5.17 4.56
CA CYS A 104 -4.80 5.01 4.55
C CYS A 104 -4.12 5.89 3.50
N LEU A 105 -4.69 5.99 2.29
CA LEU A 105 -4.17 6.83 1.23
C LEU A 105 -4.24 8.32 1.60
N LEU A 106 -5.38 8.80 2.07
CA LEU A 106 -5.55 10.20 2.46
C LEU A 106 -4.64 10.56 3.65
N SER A 107 -4.55 9.70 4.67
CA SER A 107 -3.63 9.88 5.79
C SER A 107 -2.17 9.93 5.33
N SER A 108 -1.76 9.02 4.43
CA SER A 108 -0.42 9.04 3.85
C SER A 108 -0.12 10.35 3.12
N LEU A 109 -0.99 10.76 2.19
CA LEU A 109 -0.79 11.99 1.42
C LEU A 109 -0.80 13.23 2.31
N ALA A 110 -1.64 13.27 3.35
CA ALA A 110 -1.65 14.36 4.32
C ALA A 110 -0.33 14.44 5.11
N ILE A 111 0.18 13.31 5.59
CA ILE A 111 1.49 13.25 6.27
C ILE A 111 2.59 13.75 5.34
N LEU A 112 2.65 13.23 4.10
CA LEU A 112 3.68 13.63 3.15
C LEU A 112 3.57 15.12 2.77
N TRP A 113 2.35 15.64 2.61
CA TRP A 113 2.12 17.06 2.32
C TRP A 113 2.62 17.98 3.42
N LEU A 114 2.43 17.59 4.69
CA LEU A 114 2.81 18.41 5.84
C LEU A 114 4.31 18.36 6.16
N PHE A 115 4.98 17.24 5.86
CA PHE A 115 6.34 16.97 6.34
C PHE A 115 7.40 16.80 5.25
N THR A 116 7.03 16.80 3.97
CA THR A 116 7.96 16.70 2.84
C THR A 116 7.78 17.89 1.90
N ASN A 117 7.33 17.66 0.67
CA ASN A 117 7.12 18.69 -0.34
C ASN A 117 6.11 18.23 -1.41
N PRO A 118 5.60 19.14 -2.27
CA PRO A 118 4.61 18.81 -3.28
C PRO A 118 5.07 17.76 -4.31
N LEU A 119 6.36 17.73 -4.67
CA LEU A 119 6.89 16.78 -5.64
C LEU A 119 6.77 15.34 -5.11
N THR A 120 7.20 15.10 -3.87
CA THR A 120 7.06 13.79 -3.21
C THR A 120 5.60 13.35 -3.12
N VAL A 121 4.67 14.27 -2.85
CA VAL A 121 3.23 13.95 -2.81
C VAL A 121 2.70 13.57 -4.19
N CYS A 122 3.05 14.33 -5.24
CA CYS A 122 2.66 14.01 -6.61
C CYS A 122 3.21 12.65 -7.06
N LEU A 123 4.48 12.36 -6.77
CA LEU A 123 5.10 11.07 -7.07
C LEU A 123 4.45 9.93 -6.27
N SER A 124 4.06 10.18 -5.01
CA SER A 124 3.38 9.19 -4.17
C SER A 124 2.00 8.83 -4.74
N PHE A 125 1.23 9.84 -5.15
CA PHE A 125 -0.05 9.63 -5.81
C PHE A 125 0.12 8.89 -7.14
N LEU A 126 1.10 9.29 -7.96
CA LEU A 126 1.43 8.60 -9.21
C LEU A 126 1.83 7.15 -8.97
N SER A 127 2.60 6.86 -7.91
CA SER A 127 2.99 5.50 -7.53
C SER A 127 1.78 4.61 -7.26
N VAL A 128 0.82 5.10 -6.48
CA VAL A 128 -0.43 4.38 -6.19
C VAL A 128 -1.22 4.16 -7.47
N LEU A 129 -1.34 5.17 -8.33
CA LEU A 129 -2.06 5.09 -9.60
C LEU A 129 -1.43 4.03 -10.52
N LEU A 130 -0.10 4.09 -10.73
CA LEU A 130 0.62 3.14 -11.58
C LEU A 130 0.50 1.71 -11.03
N TYR A 131 0.65 1.52 -9.73
CA TYR A 131 0.55 0.19 -9.12
C TYR A 131 -0.86 -0.40 -9.26
N THR A 132 -1.89 0.38 -8.94
CA THR A 132 -3.27 -0.11 -8.86
C THR A 132 -3.99 -0.12 -10.21
N MET A 133 -3.84 0.90 -11.05
CA MET A 133 -4.60 1.06 -12.29
C MET A 133 -3.86 0.51 -13.52
N VAL A 134 -2.52 0.40 -13.48
CA VAL A 134 -1.73 -0.06 -14.63
C VAL A 134 -1.15 -1.44 -14.37
N TYR A 135 -0.31 -1.58 -13.34
CA TYR A 135 0.38 -2.84 -13.04
C TYR A 135 -0.60 -3.97 -12.66
N THR A 136 -1.53 -3.71 -11.73
CA THR A 136 -2.43 -4.75 -11.19
C THR A 136 -3.32 -5.39 -12.28
N PRO A 137 -3.96 -4.63 -13.20
CA PRO A 137 -4.66 -5.23 -14.33
C PRO A 137 -3.72 -5.97 -15.29
N MET A 138 -2.56 -5.41 -15.58
CA MET A 138 -1.62 -5.96 -16.56
C MET A 138 -1.03 -7.29 -16.14
N LYS A 139 -0.90 -7.53 -14.83
CA LYS A 139 -0.48 -8.82 -14.24
C LYS A 139 -1.32 -10.01 -14.74
N ARG A 140 -2.52 -9.75 -15.25
CA ARG A 140 -3.45 -10.77 -15.80
C ARG A 140 -3.26 -11.05 -17.29
N VAL A 141 -2.55 -10.18 -18.01
CA VAL A 141 -2.43 -10.23 -19.47
C VAL A 141 -1.20 -11.02 -19.89
N GLY A 142 -0.05 -10.77 -19.27
CA GLY A 142 1.19 -11.48 -19.61
C GLY A 142 2.42 -11.03 -18.81
N ALA A 143 3.57 -11.63 -19.12
CA ALA A 143 4.83 -11.41 -18.41
C ALA A 143 5.35 -9.96 -18.49
N ILE A 144 4.85 -9.16 -19.44
CA ILE A 144 5.17 -7.72 -19.57
C ILE A 144 4.87 -6.93 -18.29
N ALA A 145 3.95 -7.41 -17.46
CA ALA A 145 3.63 -6.81 -16.17
C ALA A 145 4.83 -6.69 -15.22
N VAL A 146 5.85 -7.55 -15.37
CA VAL A 146 7.08 -7.47 -14.56
C VAL A 146 7.82 -6.16 -14.86
N PHE A 147 7.99 -5.81 -16.14
CA PHE A 147 8.65 -4.57 -16.54
C PHE A 147 7.85 -3.34 -16.11
N VAL A 148 6.53 -3.37 -16.29
CA VAL A 148 5.68 -2.26 -15.86
C VAL A 148 5.63 -2.12 -14.34
N GLY A 149 5.67 -3.25 -13.61
CA GLY A 149 5.75 -3.27 -12.15
C GLY A 149 7.08 -2.76 -11.59
N ALA A 150 8.16 -2.81 -12.37
CA ALA A 150 9.44 -2.25 -11.96
C ALA A 150 9.39 -0.73 -11.77
N ILE A 151 8.52 -0.03 -12.51
CA ILE A 151 8.34 1.43 -12.41
C ILE A 151 7.84 1.82 -11.00
N PRO A 152 6.64 1.39 -10.55
CA PRO A 152 6.20 1.70 -9.18
C PRO A 152 7.11 1.05 -8.13
N GLY A 153 7.80 -0.05 -8.45
CA GLY A 153 8.78 -0.68 -7.56
C GLY A 153 10.03 0.17 -7.31
N ALA A 154 10.42 1.04 -8.25
CA ALA A 154 11.55 1.95 -8.13
C ALA A 154 11.18 3.30 -7.47
N LEU A 155 9.89 3.61 -7.33
CA LEU A 155 9.45 4.87 -6.75
C LEU A 155 9.75 5.03 -5.25
N PRO A 156 9.67 4.01 -4.37
CA PRO A 156 9.93 4.19 -2.95
C PRO A 156 11.28 4.87 -2.61
N PRO A 157 12.44 4.43 -3.12
CA PRO A 157 13.69 5.15 -2.87
C PRO A 157 13.70 6.55 -3.51
N LEU A 158 13.03 6.76 -4.65
CA LEU A 158 12.89 8.09 -5.24
C LEU A 158 12.05 9.03 -4.37
N LEU A 159 10.95 8.54 -3.78
CA LEU A 159 10.13 9.30 -2.83
C LEU A 159 10.96 9.75 -1.62
N GLY A 160 11.83 8.86 -1.14
CA GLY A 160 12.78 9.21 -0.10
C GLY A 160 13.77 10.27 -0.53
N TRP A 161 14.36 10.10 -1.72
CA TRP A 161 15.33 11.04 -2.26
C TRP A 161 14.77 12.45 -2.45
N THR A 162 13.51 12.55 -2.90
CA THR A 162 12.89 13.84 -3.15
C THR A 162 12.27 14.47 -1.91
N ALA A 163 12.05 13.74 -0.82
CA ALA A 163 11.36 14.17 0.39
C ALA A 163 12.18 15.16 1.22
#